data_AF-D0YWA4-F1
#
_entry.id   AF-D0YWA4-F1
#
_cell.length_a   1.000
_cell.length_b   1.000
_cell.length_c   1.000
_cell.angle_alpha   90.00
_cell.angle_beta   90.00
_cell.angle_gamma   90.00
#
_symmetry.space_group_name_H-M   'P 1'
#
loop_
_entity.id
_entity.type
_entity.pdbx_description
1 polymer ?
#
loop_
_entity_poly.entity_id
_entity_poly.type
_entity_poly.pdbx_seq_one_letter_code
_entity_poly.pdbx_strand_id
1 'polypeptide(L)' 'MVDIQVKVNPNLAAVQVAKHNKTPDIVQKPISDVAASHLLQAAEHASEKVKARLERLAQLAKKNKEGSN' A
#
# COMPACT_ATOMS: atom_id res chain seq x y z
N MET A 1 36.42 45.15 -8.58
CA MET A 1 36.13 43.76 -8.99
C MET A 1 36.28 42.92 -7.73
N VAL A 2 35.22 42.23 -7.29
CA VAL A 2 35.25 41.43 -6.05
C VAL A 2 35.32 39.96 -6.46
N ASP A 3 36.42 39.30 -6.08
CA ASP A 3 36.64 37.88 -6.35
C ASP A 3 36.10 37.07 -5.16
N ILE A 4 35.12 36.20 -5.41
CA ILE A 4 34.48 35.36 -4.39
C ILE A 4 35.02 33.95 -4.58
N GLN A 5 35.86 33.50 -3.64
CA GLN A 5 36.34 32.12 -3.63
C GLN A 5 35.43 31.24 -2.78
N VAL A 6 34.76 30.30 -3.46
CA VAL A 6 33.89 29.31 -2.84
C VAL A 6 34.69 28.02 -2.63
N LYS A 7 34.93 27.66 -1.36
CA LYS A 7 35.55 26.37 -0.99
C LYS A 7 34.45 25.39 -0.60
N VAL A 8 34.22 24.36 -1.43
CA VAL A 8 33.30 23.27 -1.11
C VAL A 8 34.06 22.08 -0.51
N ASN A 9 33.46 21.40 0.45
CA ASN A 9 33.99 20.15 0.98
C ASN A 9 33.47 18.97 0.13
N PRO A 10 34.33 18.28 -0.65
CA PRO A 10 33.88 17.21 -1.54
C PRO A 10 33.32 16.00 -0.79
N ASN A 11 33.69 15.81 0.49
CA ASN A 11 33.17 14.71 1.31
C ASN A 11 31.66 14.86 1.61
N LEU A 12 31.12 16.08 1.58
CA LEU A 12 29.68 16.34 1.76
C LEU A 12 28.89 16.16 0.46
N ALA A 13 29.53 16.35 -0.70
CA ALA A 13 28.90 16.11 -2.00
C ALA A 13 28.68 14.60 -2.27
N ALA A 14 29.46 13.74 -1.59
CA ALA A 14 29.41 12.29 -1.73
C ALA A 14 28.37 11.62 -0.83
N VAL A 15 27.54 12.37 -0.09
CA VAL A 15 26.37 11.82 0.61
C VAL A 15 25.35 11.41 -0.44
N GLN A 16 25.61 10.27 -1.08
CA GLN A 16 24.59 9.50 -1.77
C GLN A 16 23.47 9.34 -0.76
N VAL A 17 22.29 9.86 -1.11
CA VAL A 17 21.06 9.63 -0.36
C VAL A 17 20.92 8.12 -0.29
N ALA A 18 21.42 7.51 0.79
CA ALA A 18 21.26 6.11 1.05
C ALA A 18 19.74 5.93 1.05
N LYS A 19 19.22 5.32 -0.02
CA LYS A 19 17.80 5.03 -0.17
C LYS A 19 17.44 4.26 1.09
N HIS A 20 16.91 4.98 2.07
CA HIS A 20 16.41 4.37 3.27
C HIS A 20 15.30 3.48 2.75
N ASN A 21 15.51 2.17 2.85
CA ASN A 21 14.44 1.20 2.77
C ASN A 21 13.53 1.49 3.97
N LYS A 22 12.73 2.55 3.88
CA LYS A 22 11.67 2.82 4.83
C LYS A 22 10.72 1.65 4.67
N THR A 23 10.72 0.75 5.65
CA THR A 23 9.58 -0.12 5.88
C THR A 23 8.35 0.79 5.93
N PRO A 24 7.32 0.55 5.09
CA PRO A 24 6.15 1.38 5.10
C PRO A 24 5.50 1.33 6.49
N ASP A 25 5.28 2.49 7.11
CA ASP A 25 4.65 2.60 8.43
C ASP A 25 3.22 2.03 8.45
N ILE A 26 2.62 1.86 7.27
CA ILE A 26 1.24 1.39 7.09
C ILE A 26 1.27 0.14 6.21
N VAL A 27 1.16 -1.03 6.83
CA VAL A 27 0.88 -2.29 6.15
C VAL A 27 -0.64 -2.41 5.99
N GLN A 28 -1.11 -2.47 4.75
CA GLN A 28 -2.54 -2.66 4.47
C GLN A 28 -2.96 -4.05 4.98
N LYS A 29 -3.83 -4.06 5.99
CA LYS A 29 -4.34 -5.32 6.54
C LYS A 29 -5.24 -6.01 5.51
N PRO A 30 -5.14 -7.34 5.35
CA PRO A 30 -6.08 -8.10 4.54
C PRO A 30 -7.50 -7.97 5.11
N ILE A 31 -8.51 -8.11 4.24
CA ILE A 31 -9.91 -8.12 4.63
C ILE A 31 -10.15 -9.33 5.55
N SER A 32 -10.84 -9.13 6.68
CA SER A 32 -11.14 -10.21 7.62
C SER A 32 -12.19 -11.17 7.05
N ASP A 33 -12.12 -12.44 7.45
CA ASP A 33 -13.09 -13.47 7.03
C ASP A 33 -14.54 -13.09 7.41
N VAL A 34 -14.71 -12.43 8.56
CA VAL A 34 -16.01 -11.92 9.04
C VAL A 34 -16.55 -10.85 8.10
N ALA A 35 -15.71 -9.90 7.68
CA ALA A 35 -16.12 -8.84 6.75
C ALA A 35 -16.50 -9.43 5.38
N ALA A 36 -15.76 -10.43 4.89
CA ALA A 36 -16.09 -11.11 3.63
C ALA A 36 -17.47 -11.79 3.67
N SER A 37 -17.82 -12.45 4.78
CA SER A 37 -19.15 -13.06 4.96
C SER A 37 -20.27 -12.03 4.95
N HIS A 38 -20.09 -10.89 5.62
CA HIS A 38 -21.08 -9.80 5.59
C HIS A 38 -21.24 -9.19 4.19
N LEU A 39 -20.15 -9.07 3.42
CA LEU A 39 -20.21 -8.59 2.04
C LEU A 39 -21.02 -9.53 1.14
N LEU A 40 -20.89 -10.86 1.33
CA LEU A 40 -21.68 -11.84 0.59
C LEU A 40 -23.16 -11.80 0.96
N GLN A 41 -23.48 -11.72 2.26
CA GLN A 41 -24.88 -11.56 2.72
C GLN A 41 -25.51 -10.28 2.17
N ALA A 42 -24.78 -9.17 2.17
CA ALA A 42 -25.26 -7.92 1.58
C ALA A 42 -25.45 -8.01 0.05
N ALA A 43 -24.68 -8.86 -0.63
CA ALA A 43 -24.77 -9.05 -2.08
C ALA A 43 -26.06 -9.76 -2.50
N GLU A 44 -26.65 -10.59 -1.63
CA GLU A 44 -27.92 -11.31 -1.91
C GLU A 44 -29.10 -10.38 -2.15
N HIS A 45 -29.08 -9.19 -1.54
CA HIS A 45 -30.17 -8.21 -1.62
C HIS A 45 -29.81 -6.99 -2.49
N ALA A 46 -28.64 -6.98 -3.12
CA ALA A 46 -28.14 -5.84 -3.88
C ALA A 46 -28.49 -5.93 -5.37
N SER A 47 -28.46 -4.77 -6.06
CA SER A 47 -28.57 -4.74 -7.52
C SER A 47 -27.38 -5.45 -8.18
N GLU A 48 -27.57 -6.02 -9.38
CA GLU A 48 -26.57 -6.84 -10.09
C GLU A 48 -25.17 -6.22 -10.15
N LYS A 49 -25.09 -4.90 -10.39
CA LYS A 49 -23.82 -4.17 -10.44
C LYS A 49 -23.10 -4.12 -9.08
N VAL A 50 -23.86 -4.00 -8.00
CA VAL A 50 -23.34 -3.95 -6.63
C VAL A 50 -23.01 -5.36 -6.15
N LYS A 51 -23.84 -6.35 -6.46
CA LYS A 51 -23.61 -7.77 -6.19
C LYS A 51 -22.25 -8.23 -6.73
N ALA A 52 -22.00 -8.02 -8.02
CA ALA A 52 -20.73 -8.39 -8.67
C ALA A 52 -19.52 -7.71 -8.00
N ARG A 53 -19.68 -6.48 -7.50
CA ARG A 53 -18.61 -5.75 -6.81
C ARG A 53 -18.35 -6.31 -5.41
N LEU A 54 -19.41 -6.62 -4.66
CA LEU A 54 -19.33 -7.18 -3.32
C LEU A 54 -18.74 -8.60 -3.34
N GLU A 55 -19.15 -9.44 -4.30
CA GLU A 55 -18.59 -10.78 -4.50
C GLU A 55 -17.09 -10.71 -4.82
N ARG A 56 -16.67 -9.80 -5.70
CA ARG A 56 -15.26 -9.60 -6.04
C ARG A 56 -14.41 -9.17 -4.83
N LEU A 57 -14.95 -8.31 -3.97
CA LEU A 57 -14.30 -7.88 -2.73
C LEU A 57 -14.18 -9.03 -1.73
N ALA A 58 -15.23 -9.84 -1.57
CA ALA A 58 -15.20 -11.04 -0.74
C ALA A 58 -14.19 -12.07 -1.25
N GLN A 59 -14.02 -12.18 -2.57
CA GLN A 59 -13.05 -13.08 -3.19
C GLN A 59 -11.60 -12.58 -3.03
N LEU A 60 -11.40 -11.26 -3.00
CA LEU A 60 -10.10 -10.65 -2.70
C LEU A 60 -9.64 -10.94 -1.27
N ALA A 61 -10.58 -11.07 -0.32
CA ALA A 61 -10.27 -11.49 1.05
C ALA A 61 -9.60 -12.88 1.08
N LYS A 62 -10.09 -13.82 0.27
CA LYS A 62 -9.52 -15.18 0.14
C LYS A 62 -8.12 -15.16 -0.47
N LYS A 63 -7.93 -14.37 -1.54
CA LYS A 63 -6.64 -14.25 -2.24
C LYS A 63 -5.54 -13.64 -1.37
N ASN A 64 -5.88 -12.66 -0.53
CA ASN A 64 -4.91 -12.03 0.36
C ASN A 64 -4.50 -12.93 1.54
N LYS A 65 -5.32 -13.92 1.89
CA LYS A 65 -4.97 -14.97 2.87
C LYS A 65 -3.87 -15.89 2.33
N GLU A 66 -3.92 -16.22 1.04
CA GLU A 66 -2.92 -17.08 0.37
C GLU A 66 -1.57 -16.38 0.13
N GLY A 67 -1.56 -15.06 -0.03
CA GLY A 67 -0.33 -14.26 -0.18
C GLY A 67 0.40 -13.89 1.12
N SER A 68 -0.07 -14.37 2.28
CA SER A 68 0.50 -14.09 3.60
C SER A 68 1.08 -15.33 4.29
N ASN A 69 1.41 -16.38 3.53
CA ASN A 69 1.99 -17.63 4.05
C ASN A 69 3.41 -17.85 3.53
#